data_AF-A0A224XD11-F1
#
_entry.id   AF-A0A224XD11-F1
#
_cell.length_a   1.000
_cell.length_b   1.000
_cell.length_c   1.000
_cell.angle_alpha   90.00
_cell.angle_beta   90.00
_cell.angle_gamma   90.00
#
_symmetry.space_group_name_H-M   'P 1'
#
loop_
_entity.id
_entity.type
_entity.pdbx_description
1 polymer ?
#
loop_
_entity_poly.entity_id
_entity_poly.type
_entity_poly.pdbx_seq_one_letter_code
_entity_poly.pdbx_strand_id
1 'polypeptide(L)'
;MSISNLLVLMVFLQTVSTEETIRVIACTHDKRLNLVCPKGHTINILTAMYGATDEKVCHKVPNNLTFVANCVAKNSFSIVKDKCNLRQRCAFETFSFVFGEPCGDYKYLEVTYQCLRNFNIMTSVTCQYYKFHLECPRGEVIKIVNAMYGQLNSLFCSLDSRDITSNKCVSYKTELLEERCNNLNSCTMRVNEKYLGNPCIGVFKYLEADYMCVNRELHPLRKIVCQNETMFLSCPKGQVIRILTAVFGKKDSRYCNQPGAYVTNCEAGGTLDYAKYMCDFRQNCTLNNMVNKFGDPCLGIWKYLDVTYECKHDGEVNNVVVCEYDKLTIDCGSKYIWITAAFYGRKDHTTCYNKRFQIHVNHCEAAKSYETVYFRCQNQNKCTLDASNNIFGDPCISTSKYLDVDYMCKSYIYDGNLQYGRD
;
A
#
# COMPACT_ATOMS: atom_id res chain seq x y z
N MET A 1 36.54 8.65 67.20
CA MET A 1 35.39 7.79 67.53
C MET A 1 34.42 7.85 66.36
N SER A 2 34.03 6.67 65.88
CA SER A 2 33.44 6.36 64.57
C SER A 2 32.18 7.17 64.22
N ILE A 3 32.15 7.72 63.00
CA ILE A 3 30.93 8.06 62.28
C ILE A 3 30.60 6.85 61.39
N SER A 4 29.43 6.25 61.56
CA SER A 4 28.93 5.14 60.75
C SER A 4 27.42 5.08 60.88
N ASN A 5 26.58 4.79 59.90
CA ASN A 5 26.68 4.65 58.45
C ASN A 5 25.21 4.66 58.01
N LEU A 6 24.72 5.74 57.39
CA LEU A 6 23.39 5.75 56.78
C LEU A 6 23.55 5.32 55.31
N LEU A 7 23.39 4.01 55.06
CA LEU A 7 23.36 3.44 53.72
C LEU A 7 22.05 3.84 53.03
N VAL A 8 22.06 4.97 52.31
CA VAL A 8 21.00 5.31 51.37
C VAL A 8 21.16 4.40 50.16
N LEU A 9 20.32 3.36 50.10
CA LEU A 9 20.18 2.51 48.93
C LEU A 9 19.53 3.36 47.81
N MET A 10 20.35 4.06 47.02
CA MET A 10 19.88 4.63 45.76
C MET A 10 19.59 3.46 44.82
N VAL A 11 18.32 3.04 44.78
CA VAL A 11 17.81 2.24 43.68
C VAL A 11 17.89 3.12 42.44
N PHE A 12 18.94 2.94 41.66
CA PHE A 12 18.99 3.43 40.29
C PHE A 12 17.86 2.73 39.53
N LEU A 13 16.71 3.39 39.43
CA LEU A 13 15.80 3.17 38.32
C LEU A 13 16.58 3.56 37.07
N GLN A 14 17.32 2.61 36.50
CA GLN A 14 17.85 2.75 35.16
C GLN A 14 16.63 2.83 34.24
N THR A 15 16.23 4.06 33.91
CA THR A 15 15.42 4.31 32.73
C THR A 15 16.29 3.91 31.55
N VAL A 16 16.15 2.66 31.12
CA VAL A 16 16.78 2.14 29.89
C VAL A 16 16.38 3.06 28.76
N SER A 17 17.34 3.82 28.23
CA SER A 17 17.15 4.69 27.07
C SER A 17 16.87 3.82 25.85
N THR A 18 15.67 3.90 25.29
CA THR A 18 15.23 3.11 24.12
C THR A 18 15.76 3.66 22.79
N GLU A 19 16.96 4.24 22.74
CA GLU A 19 17.60 4.76 21.51
C GLU A 19 18.78 3.91 21.03
N GLU A 20 19.02 2.75 21.64
CA GLU A 20 20.12 1.86 21.23
C GLU A 20 19.87 1.29 19.83
N THR A 21 20.87 1.39 18.97
CA THR A 21 20.85 0.84 17.61
C THR A 21 21.20 -0.65 17.66
N ILE A 22 20.30 -1.48 17.13
CA ILE A 22 20.45 -2.94 17.13
C ILE A 22 20.97 -3.36 15.76
N ARG A 23 22.12 -4.04 15.73
CA ARG A 23 22.71 -4.63 14.52
C ARG A 23 22.50 -6.14 14.51
N VAL A 24 21.95 -6.67 13.42
CA VAL A 24 21.72 -8.11 13.22
C VAL A 24 22.27 -8.54 11.86
N ILE A 25 22.93 -9.69 11.83
CA ILE A 25 23.51 -10.28 10.63
C ILE A 25 22.95 -11.69 10.46
N ALA A 26 22.60 -12.05 9.22
CA ALA A 26 22.33 -13.42 8.82
C ALA A 26 23.13 -13.78 7.57
N CYS A 27 23.79 -14.92 7.64
CA CYS A 27 24.65 -15.47 6.62
C CYS A 27 23.87 -16.31 5.60
N THR A 28 24.45 -16.64 4.46
CA THR A 28 23.81 -17.48 3.43
C THR A 28 23.34 -18.85 3.91
N HIS A 29 23.96 -19.40 4.96
CA HIS A 29 23.54 -20.68 5.57
C HIS A 29 22.44 -20.51 6.63
N ASP A 30 22.18 -19.28 7.07
CA ASP A 30 21.10 -19.03 8.02
C ASP A 30 19.77 -19.19 7.31
N LYS A 31 18.89 -20.01 7.89
CA LYS A 31 17.55 -20.22 7.31
C LYS A 31 16.66 -18.99 7.43
N ARG A 32 16.95 -18.10 8.40
CA ARG A 32 16.07 -16.99 8.74
C ARG A 32 16.79 -15.88 9.51
N LEU A 33 16.47 -14.63 9.20
CA LEU A 33 16.80 -13.46 10.03
C LEU A 33 15.52 -12.96 10.71
N ASN A 34 15.58 -12.68 12.02
CA ASN A 34 14.46 -12.14 12.78
C ASN A 34 14.84 -10.78 13.39
N LEU A 35 13.98 -9.78 13.18
CA LEU A 35 14.03 -8.50 13.87
C LEU A 35 12.88 -8.45 14.88
N VAL A 36 13.17 -8.08 16.12
CA VAL A 36 12.18 -8.13 17.21
C VAL A 36 12.36 -6.92 18.11
N CYS A 37 11.27 -6.19 18.33
CA CYS A 37 11.18 -5.14 19.33
C CYS A 37 10.40 -5.59 20.58
N PRO A 38 10.66 -4.96 21.73
CA PRO A 38 9.84 -5.13 22.94
C PRO A 38 8.36 -4.76 22.70
N LYS A 39 7.48 -5.23 23.58
CA LYS A 39 6.04 -4.89 23.50
C LYS A 39 5.85 -3.37 23.57
N GLY A 40 4.95 -2.85 22.73
CA GLY A 40 4.71 -1.40 22.60
C GLY A 40 5.78 -0.63 21.83
N HIS A 41 6.71 -1.31 21.16
CA HIS A 41 7.72 -0.69 20.30
C HIS A 41 7.61 -1.20 18.86
N THR A 42 7.95 -0.36 17.90
CA THR A 42 8.02 -0.71 16.48
C THR A 42 9.44 -0.60 15.95
N ILE A 43 9.76 -1.49 15.01
CA ILE A 43 11.00 -1.48 14.25
C ILE A 43 11.05 -0.23 13.37
N ASN A 44 12.18 0.48 13.44
CA ASN A 44 12.59 1.53 12.52
C ASN A 44 13.93 1.15 11.90
N ILE A 45 13.92 0.71 10.64
CA ILE A 45 15.13 0.33 9.90
C ILE A 45 15.95 1.58 9.58
N LEU A 46 17.22 1.56 10.00
CA LEU A 46 18.19 2.63 9.74
C LEU A 46 19.06 2.31 8.52
N THR A 47 19.55 1.08 8.43
CA THR A 47 20.35 0.59 7.30
C THR A 47 20.05 -0.88 7.04
N ALA A 48 20.23 -1.31 5.79
CA ALA A 48 20.13 -2.72 5.41
C ALA A 48 20.95 -2.98 4.15
N MET A 49 21.71 -4.08 4.14
CA MET A 49 22.52 -4.50 3.01
C MET A 49 22.53 -6.02 2.87
N TYR A 50 22.25 -6.51 1.66
CA TYR A 50 22.43 -7.90 1.29
C TYR A 50 23.55 -8.01 0.25
N GLY A 51 24.57 -8.80 0.54
CA GLY A 51 25.75 -8.96 -0.32
C GLY A 51 27.00 -9.31 0.48
N ALA A 52 28.17 -8.86 0.03
CA ALA A 52 29.45 -9.09 0.69
C ALA A 52 30.32 -7.84 0.66
N THR A 53 30.62 -7.29 1.84
CA THR A 53 31.54 -6.14 2.01
C THR A 53 32.78 -6.47 2.84
N ASP A 54 32.73 -7.56 3.61
CA ASP A 54 33.79 -7.99 4.50
C ASP A 54 33.81 -9.52 4.54
N GLU A 55 34.94 -10.12 4.19
CA GLU A 55 35.17 -11.56 4.17
C GLU A 55 35.19 -12.20 5.57
N LYS A 56 35.39 -11.39 6.62
CA LYS A 56 35.39 -11.87 8.01
C LYS A 56 33.98 -12.00 8.59
N VAL A 57 33.00 -11.35 7.98
CA VAL A 57 31.60 -11.46 8.41
C VAL A 57 31.08 -12.81 7.95
N CYS A 58 30.68 -13.68 8.89
CA CYS A 58 30.21 -15.06 8.69
C CYS A 58 31.26 -16.20 8.70
N HIS A 59 32.28 -16.17 9.57
CA HIS A 59 33.38 -17.17 9.70
C HIS A 59 33.11 -18.69 9.56
N LYS A 60 31.87 -19.20 9.62
CA LYS A 60 31.54 -20.64 9.52
C LYS A 60 31.21 -21.08 8.09
N VAL A 61 32.08 -20.76 7.13
CA VAL A 61 31.81 -21.05 5.72
C VAL A 61 32.64 -22.25 5.24
N PRO A 62 32.07 -23.16 4.41
CA PRO A 62 32.87 -24.16 3.70
C PRO A 62 33.95 -23.48 2.83
N ASN A 63 35.15 -24.04 2.76
CA ASN A 63 36.34 -23.48 2.08
C ASN A 63 36.20 -23.20 0.56
N ASN A 64 35.01 -23.38 -0.04
CA ASN A 64 34.76 -23.29 -1.49
C ASN A 64 33.84 -22.13 -1.92
N LEU A 65 33.48 -21.18 -1.04
CA LEU A 65 32.67 -20.04 -1.46
C LEU A 65 33.52 -18.94 -2.10
N THR A 66 33.03 -18.39 -3.20
CA THR A 66 33.65 -17.26 -3.91
C THR A 66 33.25 -15.93 -3.25
N PHE A 67 34.23 -15.25 -2.66
CA PHE A 67 34.06 -13.89 -2.13
C PHE A 67 34.26 -12.87 -3.25
N VAL A 68 33.29 -11.96 -3.40
CA VAL A 68 33.37 -10.81 -4.28
C VAL A 68 33.21 -9.55 -3.42
N ALA A 69 34.29 -8.78 -3.29
CA ALA A 69 34.32 -7.61 -2.43
C ALA A 69 33.35 -6.51 -2.91
N ASN A 70 32.80 -5.75 -1.95
CA ASN A 70 31.96 -4.58 -2.17
C ASN A 70 30.75 -4.82 -3.08
N CYS A 71 30.19 -6.03 -3.01
CA CYS A 71 28.99 -6.39 -3.71
C CYS A 71 27.78 -6.17 -2.80
N VAL A 72 26.83 -5.32 -3.21
CA VAL A 72 25.61 -5.05 -2.43
C VAL A 72 24.40 -4.92 -3.37
N ALA A 73 23.29 -5.59 -3.01
CA ALA A 73 22.02 -5.41 -3.70
C ALA A 73 21.45 -4.01 -3.42
N LYS A 74 21.21 -3.23 -4.49
CA LYS A 74 20.80 -1.82 -4.39
C LYS A 74 19.47 -1.59 -3.66
N ASN A 75 18.55 -2.55 -3.70
CA ASN A 75 17.24 -2.44 -3.06
C ASN A 75 17.23 -2.92 -1.60
N SER A 76 18.33 -3.47 -1.06
CA SER A 76 18.36 -4.08 0.28
C SER A 76 17.65 -3.26 1.36
N PHE A 77 17.97 -1.97 1.45
CA PHE A 77 17.36 -1.08 2.43
C PHE A 77 15.84 -0.93 2.24
N SER A 78 15.36 -0.69 1.02
CA SER A 78 13.93 -0.52 0.78
C SER A 78 13.16 -1.82 1.02
N ILE A 79 13.75 -2.99 0.70
CA ILE A 79 13.19 -4.30 1.04
C ILE A 79 12.95 -4.41 2.53
N VAL A 80 14.02 -4.21 3.30
CA VAL A 80 13.96 -4.44 4.73
C VAL A 80 13.05 -3.42 5.40
N LYS A 81 13.13 -2.16 4.97
CA LYS A 81 12.29 -1.08 5.45
C LYS A 81 10.81 -1.33 5.20
N ASP A 82 10.40 -1.61 3.96
CA ASP A 82 8.98 -1.82 3.63
C ASP A 82 8.42 -3.06 4.32
N LYS A 83 9.24 -4.13 4.45
CA LYS A 83 8.81 -5.34 5.13
C LYS A 83 8.71 -5.15 6.63
N CYS A 84 9.63 -4.44 7.28
CA CYS A 84 9.76 -4.48 8.73
C CYS A 84 9.33 -3.23 9.49
N ASN A 85 9.33 -2.05 8.87
CA ASN A 85 8.97 -0.83 9.58
C ASN A 85 7.56 -0.91 10.15
N LEU A 86 7.37 -0.28 11.32
CA LEU A 86 6.12 -0.24 12.07
C LEU A 86 5.64 -1.61 12.59
N ARG A 87 6.38 -2.69 12.34
CA ARG A 87 6.12 -3.99 12.96
C ARG A 87 6.86 -4.10 14.28
N GLN A 88 6.35 -4.90 15.18
CA GLN A 88 7.11 -5.31 16.36
C GLN A 88 8.01 -6.53 16.05
N ARG A 89 7.62 -7.36 15.08
CA ARG A 89 8.37 -8.55 14.66
C ARG A 89 8.39 -8.61 13.14
N CYS A 90 9.56 -8.90 12.58
CA CYS A 90 9.76 -9.07 11.15
C CYS A 90 10.72 -10.22 10.90
N ALA A 91 10.53 -10.95 9.80
CA ALA A 91 11.41 -12.04 9.42
C ALA A 91 11.68 -12.10 7.92
N PHE A 92 12.89 -12.55 7.58
CA PHE A 92 13.29 -12.86 6.22
C PHE A 92 13.63 -14.34 6.13
N GLU A 93 13.08 -14.99 5.11
CA GLU A 93 13.41 -16.34 4.71
C GLU A 93 13.94 -16.27 3.27
N THR A 94 14.86 -17.16 2.90
CA THR A 94 15.36 -17.30 1.51
C THR A 94 15.86 -15.99 0.88
N PHE A 95 17.00 -15.48 1.37
CA PHE A 95 17.50 -14.14 1.02
C PHE A 95 17.71 -13.92 -0.49
N SER A 96 18.21 -14.88 -1.25
CA SER A 96 18.40 -14.76 -2.70
C SER A 96 17.11 -14.51 -3.48
N PHE A 97 15.99 -15.12 -3.08
CA PHE A 97 14.70 -14.87 -3.73
C PHE A 97 14.16 -13.47 -3.43
N VAL A 98 14.42 -12.97 -2.22
CA VAL A 98 13.92 -11.68 -1.74
C VAL A 98 14.73 -10.53 -2.32
N PHE A 99 16.06 -10.63 -2.29
CA PHE A 99 16.99 -9.56 -2.65
C PHE A 99 17.58 -9.69 -4.06
N GLY A 100 17.33 -10.81 -4.75
CA GLY A 100 17.98 -11.17 -6.00
C GLY A 100 19.39 -11.74 -5.79
N GLU A 101 20.13 -11.89 -6.89
CA GLU A 101 21.51 -12.40 -6.91
C GLU A 101 22.49 -11.27 -7.22
N PRO A 102 23.01 -10.55 -6.20
CA PRO A 102 23.92 -9.44 -6.44
C PRO A 102 25.34 -9.88 -6.85
N CYS A 103 25.80 -11.06 -6.41
CA CYS A 103 27.10 -11.66 -6.72
C CYS A 103 27.26 -13.03 -6.07
N GLY A 104 28.20 -13.83 -6.59
CA GLY A 104 28.89 -14.96 -5.94
C GLY A 104 28.03 -15.93 -5.12
N ASP A 105 28.66 -16.79 -4.34
CA ASP A 105 27.94 -17.66 -3.38
C ASP A 105 28.07 -17.16 -1.93
N TYR A 106 29.05 -16.28 -1.67
CA TYR A 106 29.28 -15.68 -0.38
C TYR A 106 28.49 -14.37 -0.21
N LYS A 107 27.44 -14.37 0.62
CA LYS A 107 26.62 -13.20 0.92
C LYS A 107 26.10 -13.25 2.37
N TYR A 108 25.73 -12.09 2.90
CA TYR A 108 25.01 -11.96 4.17
C TYR A 108 24.04 -10.79 4.10
N LEU A 109 22.96 -10.86 4.87
CA LEU A 109 22.06 -9.75 5.15
C LEU A 109 22.48 -9.13 6.48
N GLU A 110 22.89 -7.87 6.43
CA GLU A 110 23.12 -7.05 7.62
C GLU A 110 22.03 -5.98 7.71
N VAL A 111 21.46 -5.82 8.90
CA VAL A 111 20.40 -4.84 9.19
C VAL A 111 20.73 -4.11 10.48
N THR A 112 20.64 -2.78 10.45
CA THR A 112 20.65 -1.95 11.66
C THR A 112 19.30 -1.27 11.83
N TYR A 113 18.72 -1.35 13.02
CA TYR A 113 17.41 -0.80 13.32
C TYR A 113 17.31 -0.28 14.76
N GLN A 114 16.28 0.49 15.02
CA GLN A 114 15.90 0.95 16.36
C GLN A 114 14.50 0.47 16.72
N CYS A 115 14.24 0.32 18.01
CA CYS A 115 12.91 0.06 18.54
C CYS A 115 12.34 1.36 19.09
N LEU A 116 11.45 1.99 18.32
CA LEU A 116 10.79 3.22 18.74
C LEU A 116 9.54 2.90 19.53
N ARG A 117 9.41 3.48 20.73
CA ARG A 117 8.19 3.34 21.52
C ARG A 117 7.02 3.98 20.79
N ASN A 118 5.93 3.24 20.64
CA ASN A 118 4.74 3.72 19.97
C ASN A 118 3.54 3.55 20.90
N PHE A 119 3.08 4.68 21.44
CA PHE A 119 1.98 4.74 22.39
C PHE A 119 0.60 4.54 21.76
N ASN A 120 0.51 4.58 20.42
CA ASN A 120 -0.75 4.41 19.69
C ASN A 120 -1.05 2.93 19.37
N ILE A 121 -0.19 2.00 19.82
CA ILE A 121 -0.43 0.56 19.65
C ILE A 121 -1.48 0.11 20.67
N MET A 122 -2.54 -0.50 20.16
CA MET A 122 -3.59 -1.17 20.91
C MET A 122 -3.47 -2.68 20.71
N THR A 123 -3.82 -3.46 21.73
CA THR A 123 -3.85 -4.92 21.67
C THR A 123 -5.31 -5.41 21.74
N SER A 124 -5.70 -6.31 20.83
CA SER A 124 -6.96 -7.04 20.89
C SER A 124 -6.71 -8.52 21.01
N VAL A 125 -7.40 -9.17 21.96
CA VAL A 125 -7.31 -10.62 22.21
C VAL A 125 -8.70 -11.24 22.05
N THR A 126 -8.82 -12.32 21.28
CA THR A 126 -10.08 -13.04 21.12
C THR A 126 -9.84 -14.54 21.11
N CYS A 127 -10.62 -15.27 21.93
CA CYS A 127 -10.53 -16.71 22.03
C CYS A 127 -10.99 -17.43 20.75
N GLN A 128 -10.49 -18.65 20.57
CA GLN A 128 -10.96 -19.56 19.52
C GLN A 128 -12.49 -19.70 19.54
N TYR A 129 -13.07 -19.77 18.33
CA TYR A 129 -14.50 -19.80 18.02
C TYR A 129 -15.29 -18.48 18.18
N TYR A 130 -14.70 -17.45 18.81
CA TYR A 130 -15.34 -16.14 18.92
C TYR A 130 -15.06 -15.24 17.71
N LYS A 131 -15.82 -14.14 17.63
CA LYS A 131 -15.63 -13.10 16.61
C LYS A 131 -14.58 -12.11 17.10
N PHE A 132 -13.47 -12.06 16.37
CA PHE A 132 -12.46 -11.03 16.50
C PHE A 132 -12.91 -9.78 15.76
N HIS A 133 -12.75 -8.62 16.39
CA HIS A 133 -13.20 -7.33 15.87
C HIS A 133 -12.15 -6.26 16.17
N LEU A 134 -11.80 -5.47 15.15
CA LEU A 134 -11.00 -4.26 15.24
C LEU A 134 -11.82 -3.11 14.66
N GLU A 135 -11.68 -1.93 15.25
CA GLU A 135 -12.31 -0.70 14.77
C GLU A 135 -11.39 0.50 15.06
N CYS A 136 -11.42 1.47 14.16
CA CYS A 136 -10.73 2.75 14.27
C CYS A 136 -11.71 3.92 14.23
N PRO A 137 -11.36 5.08 14.81
CA PRO A 137 -12.13 6.31 14.67
C PRO A 137 -12.35 6.73 13.19
N ARG A 138 -13.34 7.59 12.95
CA ARG A 138 -13.60 8.14 11.61
C ARG A 138 -12.36 8.87 11.08
N GLY A 139 -12.03 8.65 9.81
CA GLY A 139 -10.86 9.23 9.16
C GLY A 139 -9.57 8.41 9.32
N GLU A 140 -9.59 7.39 10.19
CA GLU A 140 -8.46 6.50 10.42
C GLU A 140 -8.73 5.09 9.92
N VAL A 141 -7.65 4.38 9.63
CA VAL A 141 -7.68 3.00 9.18
C VAL A 141 -6.75 2.13 10.02
N ILE A 142 -7.10 0.85 10.11
CA ILE A 142 -6.33 -0.15 10.84
C ILE A 142 -4.97 -0.35 10.14
N LYS A 143 -3.90 -0.31 10.93
CA LYS A 143 -2.57 -0.80 10.56
C LYS A 143 -2.13 -1.86 11.56
N ILE A 144 -2.07 -3.10 11.11
CA ILE A 144 -1.59 -4.24 11.90
C ILE A 144 -0.08 -4.07 12.14
N VAL A 145 0.32 -4.23 13.41
CA VAL A 145 1.71 -4.19 13.87
C VAL A 145 2.25 -5.60 14.01
N ASN A 146 1.47 -6.48 14.63
CA ASN A 146 1.81 -7.88 14.81
C ASN A 146 0.55 -8.69 15.09
N ALA A 147 0.55 -9.96 14.73
CA ALA A 147 -0.52 -10.88 15.11
C ALA A 147 0.00 -12.27 15.39
N MET A 148 -0.62 -12.95 16.35
CA MET A 148 -0.33 -14.33 16.67
C MET A 148 -1.59 -15.12 16.99
N TYR A 149 -1.59 -16.39 16.63
CA TYR A 149 -2.60 -17.35 17.02
C TYR A 149 -1.95 -18.51 17.76
N GLY A 150 -2.46 -18.84 18.95
CA GLY A 150 -1.85 -19.86 19.80
C GLY A 150 -2.20 -19.67 21.28
N GLN A 151 -1.32 -20.16 22.15
CA GLN A 151 -1.43 -20.08 23.59
C GLN A 151 -0.04 -19.72 24.14
N LEU A 152 0.19 -18.46 24.50
CA LEU A 152 1.43 -18.02 25.17
C LEU A 152 1.26 -17.85 26.69
N ASN A 153 0.03 -17.59 27.12
CA ASN A 153 -0.32 -17.42 28.52
C ASN A 153 -1.60 -18.22 28.81
N SER A 154 -1.48 -19.23 29.67
CA SER A 154 -2.56 -20.14 30.05
C SER A 154 -3.68 -19.48 30.86
N LEU A 155 -3.49 -18.23 31.32
CA LEU A 155 -4.54 -17.44 31.98
C LEU A 155 -5.57 -16.86 31.01
N PHE A 156 -5.24 -16.75 29.72
CA PHE A 156 -6.16 -16.24 28.70
C PHE A 156 -6.82 -17.40 27.96
N CYS A 157 -8.15 -17.37 27.87
CA CYS A 157 -8.91 -18.36 27.10
C CYS A 157 -8.56 -19.81 27.48
N SER A 158 -8.74 -20.19 28.75
CA SER A 158 -8.57 -21.59 29.19
C SER A 158 -9.93 -22.23 29.47
N LEU A 159 -10.08 -23.49 29.05
CA LEU A 159 -11.30 -24.29 29.28
C LEU A 159 -11.25 -25.09 30.59
N ASP A 160 -10.06 -25.33 31.16
CA ASP A 160 -9.91 -26.11 32.39
C ASP A 160 -8.64 -25.72 33.17
N SER A 161 -8.74 -25.54 34.48
CA SER A 161 -7.67 -25.04 35.35
C SER A 161 -6.64 -26.10 35.77
N ARG A 162 -6.69 -27.29 35.17
CA ARG A 162 -5.96 -28.49 35.63
C ARG A 162 -4.85 -29.00 34.70
N ASP A 163 -4.62 -28.35 33.56
CA ASP A 163 -3.49 -28.67 32.70
C ASP A 163 -2.65 -27.40 32.45
N ILE A 164 -1.98 -26.94 33.53
CA ILE A 164 -1.01 -25.84 33.50
C ILE A 164 0.36 -26.39 33.02
N THR A 165 0.35 -27.27 32.02
CA THR A 165 1.58 -27.59 31.31
C THR A 165 1.82 -26.44 30.33
N SER A 166 2.85 -25.65 30.62
CA SER A 166 3.28 -24.47 29.85
C SER A 166 3.78 -24.85 28.45
N ASN A 167 2.88 -25.33 27.59
CA ASN A 167 3.15 -25.54 26.18
C ASN A 167 2.89 -24.23 25.44
N LYS A 168 3.85 -23.30 25.55
CA LYS A 168 3.85 -22.07 24.75
C LYS A 168 3.87 -22.46 23.28
N CYS A 169 2.73 -22.33 22.62
CA CYS A 169 2.56 -22.66 21.22
C CYS A 169 2.04 -21.43 20.50
N VAL A 170 2.70 -21.05 19.41
CA VAL A 170 2.34 -19.83 18.71
C VAL A 170 2.67 -19.94 17.24
N SER A 171 1.76 -19.46 16.39
CA SER A 171 2.03 -19.17 14.99
C SER A 171 1.74 -17.70 14.73
N TYR A 172 2.72 -16.99 14.18
CA TYR A 172 2.55 -15.59 13.79
C TYR A 172 1.68 -15.49 12.54
N LYS A 173 0.73 -14.55 12.56
CA LYS A 173 -0.30 -14.35 11.53
C LYS A 173 -0.36 -12.90 11.05
N THR A 174 0.73 -12.16 11.23
CA THR A 174 0.81 -10.73 10.91
C THR A 174 0.46 -10.46 9.46
N GLU A 175 1.11 -11.15 8.50
CA GLU A 175 0.85 -10.97 7.06
C GLU A 175 -0.60 -11.29 6.68
N LEU A 176 -1.14 -12.40 7.19
CA LEU A 176 -2.54 -12.79 6.98
C LEU A 176 -3.53 -11.73 7.51
N LEU A 177 -3.28 -11.17 8.70
CA LEU A 177 -4.13 -10.12 9.25
C LEU A 177 -3.94 -8.78 8.54
N GLU A 178 -2.73 -8.47 8.08
CA GLU A 178 -2.47 -7.28 7.27
C GLU A 178 -3.26 -7.31 5.97
N GLU A 179 -3.23 -8.42 5.24
CA GLU A 179 -4.00 -8.59 3.99
C GLU A 179 -5.50 -8.40 4.20
N ARG A 180 -6.01 -8.83 5.35
CA ARG A 180 -7.45 -8.85 5.63
C ARG A 180 -7.98 -7.60 6.34
N CYS A 181 -7.16 -6.95 7.16
CA CYS A 181 -7.61 -5.87 8.04
C CYS A 181 -6.95 -4.52 7.77
N ASN A 182 -5.76 -4.46 7.18
CA ASN A 182 -5.14 -3.16 6.92
C ASN A 182 -6.04 -2.31 6.03
N ASN A 183 -6.01 -0.99 6.25
CA ASN A 183 -6.72 0.00 5.44
C ASN A 183 -8.25 -0.04 5.56
N LEU A 184 -8.79 -0.93 6.40
CA LEU A 184 -10.19 -0.92 6.77
C LEU A 184 -10.37 -0.05 8.02
N ASN A 185 -11.52 0.61 8.12
CA ASN A 185 -11.90 1.29 9.36
C ASN A 185 -12.38 0.28 10.42
N SER A 186 -13.00 -0.83 9.99
CA SER A 186 -13.42 -1.94 10.84
C SER A 186 -13.12 -3.29 10.19
N CYS A 187 -12.60 -4.24 10.95
CA CYS A 187 -12.28 -5.59 10.49
C CYS A 187 -12.89 -6.64 11.44
N THR A 188 -13.68 -7.57 10.91
CA THR A 188 -14.28 -8.66 11.70
C THR A 188 -13.95 -10.03 11.11
N MET A 189 -13.60 -11.01 11.96
CA MET A 189 -13.40 -12.41 11.56
C MET A 189 -13.79 -13.40 12.64
N ARG A 190 -14.05 -14.65 12.25
CA ARG A 190 -14.14 -15.75 13.22
C ARG A 190 -12.76 -16.31 13.46
N VAL A 191 -12.37 -16.44 14.74
CA VAL A 191 -11.12 -17.08 15.13
C VAL A 191 -11.30 -18.59 15.05
N ASN A 192 -10.67 -19.24 14.08
CA ASN A 192 -10.74 -20.70 13.95
C ASN A 192 -9.53 -21.29 13.20
N GLU A 193 -9.37 -22.59 13.32
CA GLU A 193 -8.25 -23.34 12.74
C GLU A 193 -8.30 -23.42 11.21
N LYS A 194 -9.48 -23.29 10.60
CA LYS A 194 -9.62 -23.29 9.14
C LYS A 194 -8.87 -22.11 8.50
N TYR A 195 -8.89 -20.94 9.13
CA TYR A 195 -8.22 -19.74 8.61
C TYR A 195 -6.84 -19.51 9.21
N LEU A 196 -6.64 -19.88 10.48
CA LEU A 196 -5.41 -19.57 11.22
C LEU A 196 -4.46 -20.78 11.34
N GLY A 197 -4.87 -21.96 10.88
CA GLY A 197 -4.15 -23.21 11.10
C GLY A 197 -4.26 -23.69 12.55
N ASN A 198 -3.58 -24.81 12.86
CA ASN A 198 -3.56 -25.37 14.21
C ASN A 198 -2.10 -25.53 14.70
N PRO A 199 -1.53 -24.52 15.38
CA PRO A 199 -0.15 -24.60 15.88
C PRO A 199 0.05 -25.58 17.04
N CYS A 200 -1.03 -26.00 17.70
CA CYS A 200 -0.99 -26.90 18.84
C CYS A 200 -2.34 -27.62 18.97
N ILE A 201 -2.31 -28.90 18.62
CA ILE A 201 -3.47 -29.80 18.69
C ILE A 201 -3.86 -30.00 20.16
N GLY A 202 -5.16 -29.99 20.44
CA GLY A 202 -5.68 -30.20 21.80
C GLY A 202 -5.56 -29.01 22.74
N VAL A 203 -4.90 -27.93 22.34
CA VAL A 203 -4.79 -26.69 23.13
C VAL A 203 -5.82 -25.68 22.63
N PHE A 204 -6.59 -25.10 23.56
CA PHE A 204 -7.48 -23.98 23.24
C PHE A 204 -6.62 -22.73 23.01
N LYS A 205 -6.89 -21.98 21.93
CA LYS A 205 -6.02 -20.90 21.46
C LYS A 205 -6.74 -19.56 21.50
N TYR A 206 -5.97 -18.49 21.38
CA TYR A 206 -6.47 -17.15 21.15
C TYR A 206 -5.71 -16.45 20.03
N LEU A 207 -6.38 -15.53 19.36
CA LEU A 207 -5.78 -14.59 18.43
C LEU A 207 -5.47 -13.31 19.22
N GLU A 208 -4.19 -12.92 19.29
CA GLU A 208 -3.74 -11.62 19.80
C GLU A 208 -3.22 -10.81 18.61
N ALA A 209 -3.73 -9.60 18.44
CA ALA A 209 -3.29 -8.67 17.42
C ALA A 209 -2.98 -7.31 18.04
N ASP A 210 -1.77 -6.83 17.76
CA ASP A 210 -1.36 -5.47 18.02
C ASP A 210 -1.61 -4.66 16.74
N TYR A 211 -2.31 -3.54 16.87
CA TYR A 211 -2.66 -2.66 15.76
C TYR A 211 -2.65 -1.21 16.21
N MET A 212 -2.53 -0.29 15.25
CA MET A 212 -2.70 1.13 15.47
C MET A 212 -3.71 1.68 14.46
N CYS A 213 -4.35 2.79 14.81
CA CYS A 213 -5.15 3.55 13.87
C CYS A 213 -4.28 4.65 13.29
N VAL A 214 -4.15 4.67 11.97
CA VAL A 214 -3.35 5.66 11.26
C VAL A 214 -4.25 6.54 10.42
N ASN A 215 -3.91 7.82 10.35
CA ASN A 215 -4.62 8.75 9.49
C ASN A 215 -4.41 8.33 8.02
N ARG A 216 -5.53 8.15 7.31
CA ARG A 216 -5.54 7.72 5.91
C ARG A 216 -4.79 8.68 5.00
N GLU A 217 -4.81 9.97 5.30
CA GLU A 217 -4.22 11.03 4.48
C GLU A 217 -2.69 11.08 4.57
N LEU A 218 -2.11 10.58 5.66
CA LEU A 218 -0.66 10.53 5.86
C LEU A 218 -0.03 9.21 5.39
N HIS A 219 -0.85 8.21 5.05
CA HIS A 219 -0.40 6.90 4.60
C HIS A 219 -1.20 6.41 3.38
N PRO A 220 -0.79 6.81 2.16
CA PRO A 220 -1.42 6.34 0.93
C PRO A 220 -1.44 4.81 0.85
N LEU A 221 -2.53 4.30 0.33
CA LEU A 221 -2.72 2.88 0.06
C LEU A 221 -1.80 2.48 -1.09
N ARG A 222 -1.13 1.33 -0.95
CA ARG A 222 -0.30 0.74 -2.01
C ARG A 222 -0.79 -0.65 -2.32
N LYS A 223 -0.90 -0.99 -3.61
CA LYS A 223 -1.22 -2.34 -4.06
C LYS A 223 -0.32 -2.73 -5.22
N ILE A 224 0.20 -3.96 -5.17
CA ILE A 224 1.04 -4.54 -6.21
C ILE A 224 0.39 -5.84 -6.67
N VAL A 225 0.33 -6.05 -7.99
CA VAL A 225 -0.02 -7.36 -8.58
C VAL A 225 0.98 -7.72 -9.67
N CYS A 226 1.17 -9.00 -9.92
CA CYS A 226 2.09 -9.48 -10.94
C CYS A 226 1.49 -9.42 -12.34
N GLN A 227 2.34 -9.52 -13.35
CA GLN A 227 1.92 -9.61 -14.74
C GLN A 227 0.85 -10.70 -14.92
N ASN A 228 -0.22 -10.36 -15.64
CA ASN A 228 -1.45 -11.15 -15.88
C ASN A 228 -2.41 -11.30 -14.69
N GLU A 229 -2.07 -10.78 -13.51
CA GLU A 229 -3.03 -10.68 -12.42
C GLU A 229 -3.93 -9.46 -12.60
N THR A 230 -5.13 -9.53 -12.02
CA THR A 230 -6.09 -8.43 -12.02
C THR A 230 -5.99 -7.67 -10.72
N MET A 231 -5.75 -6.36 -10.80
CA MET A 231 -5.74 -5.48 -9.64
C MET A 231 -7.14 -4.91 -9.40
N PHE A 232 -7.65 -5.13 -8.19
CA PHE A 232 -8.90 -4.52 -7.71
C PHE A 232 -8.59 -3.42 -6.69
N LEU A 233 -9.04 -2.20 -6.93
CA LEU A 233 -8.97 -1.08 -6.00
C LEU A 233 -10.37 -0.75 -5.50
N SER A 234 -10.49 -0.38 -4.22
CA SER A 234 -11.79 -0.09 -3.61
C SER A 234 -11.65 0.90 -2.46
N CYS A 235 -12.61 1.80 -2.34
CA CYS A 235 -12.77 2.73 -1.24
C CYS A 235 -14.04 2.43 -0.42
N PRO A 236 -14.06 2.75 0.89
CA PRO A 236 -15.27 2.70 1.70
C PRO A 236 -16.41 3.54 1.12
N LYS A 237 -17.64 3.24 1.54
CA LYS A 237 -18.84 3.97 1.09
C LYS A 237 -18.71 5.47 1.35
N GLY A 238 -19.02 6.28 0.33
CA GLY A 238 -18.93 7.75 0.41
C GLY A 238 -17.52 8.30 0.25
N GLN A 239 -16.60 7.50 -0.30
CA GLN A 239 -15.26 7.95 -0.68
C GLN A 239 -14.93 7.47 -2.09
N VAL A 240 -13.99 8.16 -2.73
CA VAL A 240 -13.54 7.88 -4.08
C VAL A 240 -12.03 7.68 -4.15
N ILE A 241 -11.58 6.85 -5.09
CA ILE A 241 -10.17 6.57 -5.34
C ILE A 241 -9.52 7.82 -5.95
N ARG A 242 -8.32 8.18 -5.48
CA ARG A 242 -7.41 9.11 -6.15
C ARG A 242 -6.06 8.44 -6.32
N ILE A 243 -5.68 8.13 -7.55
CA ILE A 243 -4.39 7.52 -7.88
C ILE A 243 -3.30 8.57 -7.75
N LEU A 244 -2.29 8.26 -6.92
CA LEU A 244 -1.13 9.10 -6.70
C LEU A 244 0.01 8.69 -7.64
N THR A 245 0.31 7.39 -7.70
CA THR A 245 1.31 6.82 -8.59
C THR A 245 0.83 5.50 -9.19
N ALA A 246 1.30 5.18 -10.40
CA ALA A 246 1.13 3.85 -10.98
C ALA A 246 2.31 3.55 -11.91
N VAL A 247 2.87 2.36 -11.76
CA VAL A 247 4.02 1.89 -12.54
C VAL A 247 3.73 0.47 -13.00
N PHE A 248 3.82 0.24 -14.32
CA PHE A 248 3.82 -1.09 -14.89
C PHE A 248 5.22 -1.37 -15.45
N GLY A 249 5.92 -2.33 -14.86
CA GLY A 249 7.34 -2.54 -15.17
C GLY A 249 8.04 -3.41 -14.13
N LYS A 250 9.35 -3.17 -13.94
CA LYS A 250 10.19 -3.95 -13.02
C LYS A 250 11.23 -3.08 -12.28
N LYS A 251 10.82 -1.97 -11.67
CA LYS A 251 11.73 -1.08 -10.91
C LYS A 251 12.30 -1.70 -9.63
N ASP A 252 11.71 -2.79 -9.15
CA ASP A 252 12.05 -3.40 -7.88
C ASP A 252 12.07 -4.93 -7.99
N SER A 253 13.22 -5.52 -7.72
CA SER A 253 13.44 -6.96 -7.81
C SER A 253 12.91 -7.73 -6.62
N ARG A 254 12.08 -7.14 -5.76
CA ARG A 254 11.34 -7.85 -4.73
C ARG A 254 10.09 -8.55 -5.23
N TYR A 255 9.40 -7.89 -6.15
CA TYR A 255 8.02 -8.19 -6.46
C TYR A 255 7.97 -8.93 -7.78
N CYS A 256 7.24 -10.05 -7.82
CA CYS A 256 6.99 -10.79 -9.05
C CYS A 256 8.29 -11.31 -9.70
N ASN A 257 9.10 -12.01 -8.89
CA ASN A 257 10.40 -12.55 -9.31
C ASN A 257 10.27 -13.87 -10.05
N GLN A 258 11.14 -14.05 -11.05
CA GLN A 258 11.35 -15.31 -11.75
C GLN A 258 12.84 -15.67 -11.73
N PRO A 259 13.19 -16.96 -11.57
CA PRO A 259 14.59 -17.40 -11.61
C PRO A 259 15.27 -16.99 -12.92
N GLY A 260 16.47 -16.41 -12.83
CA GLY A 260 17.30 -16.07 -14.00
C GLY A 260 17.03 -14.73 -14.68
N ALA A 261 16.09 -13.92 -14.20
CA ALA A 261 15.80 -12.59 -14.76
C ALA A 261 16.62 -11.48 -14.06
N TYR A 262 17.47 -10.77 -14.80
CA TYR A 262 18.18 -9.58 -14.31
C TYR A 262 17.22 -8.39 -14.20
N VAL A 263 17.37 -7.62 -13.12
CA VAL A 263 16.54 -6.46 -12.79
C VAL A 263 16.80 -5.35 -13.79
N THR A 264 15.76 -4.91 -14.49
CA THR A 264 15.82 -3.73 -15.34
C THR A 264 14.94 -2.66 -14.73
N ASN A 265 15.44 -1.43 -14.61
CA ASN A 265 14.62 -0.28 -14.22
C ASN A 265 13.64 0.12 -15.36
N CYS A 266 12.94 -0.85 -15.94
CA CYS A 266 11.98 -0.65 -17.01
C CYS A 266 10.62 -0.26 -16.45
N GLU A 267 9.94 0.61 -17.20
CA GLU A 267 8.53 0.94 -16.99
C GLU A 267 7.86 1.31 -18.30
N ALA A 268 6.56 1.06 -18.39
CA ALA A 268 5.71 1.56 -19.44
C ALA A 268 5.26 2.98 -19.15
N GLY A 269 5.52 3.89 -20.10
CA GLY A 269 4.99 5.26 -20.07
C GLY A 269 3.46 5.29 -20.14
N GLY A 270 2.83 6.30 -19.53
CA GLY A 270 1.37 6.46 -19.52
C GLY A 270 0.61 5.54 -18.54
N THR A 271 1.32 4.72 -17.75
CA THR A 271 0.66 3.85 -16.75
C THR A 271 -0.12 4.66 -15.71
N LEU A 272 0.46 5.76 -15.20
CA LEU A 272 -0.20 6.66 -14.24
C LEU A 272 -1.47 7.26 -14.84
N ASP A 273 -1.39 7.79 -16.05
CA ASP A 273 -2.52 8.45 -16.70
C ASP A 273 -3.65 7.47 -16.97
N TYR A 274 -3.34 6.24 -17.38
CA TYR A 274 -4.34 5.20 -17.53
C TYR A 274 -4.94 4.75 -16.20
N ALA A 275 -4.13 4.57 -15.15
CA ALA A 275 -4.63 4.21 -13.84
C ALA A 275 -5.56 5.30 -13.29
N LYS A 276 -5.18 6.57 -13.45
CA LYS A 276 -6.04 7.73 -13.14
C LYS A 276 -7.32 7.71 -13.96
N TYR A 277 -7.23 7.60 -15.28
CA TYR A 277 -8.38 7.52 -16.18
C TYR A 277 -9.37 6.40 -15.80
N MET A 278 -8.83 5.23 -15.46
CA MET A 278 -9.65 4.08 -15.10
C MET A 278 -10.22 4.17 -13.69
N CYS A 279 -9.49 4.73 -12.72
CA CYS A 279 -9.81 4.56 -11.31
C CYS A 279 -10.14 5.84 -10.54
N ASP A 280 -9.65 7.01 -10.96
CA ASP A 280 -9.91 8.25 -10.25
C ASP A 280 -11.41 8.49 -10.13
N PHE A 281 -11.82 8.97 -8.97
CA PHE A 281 -13.19 9.32 -8.61
C PHE A 281 -14.19 8.15 -8.59
N ARG A 282 -13.72 6.91 -8.78
CA ARG A 282 -14.55 5.71 -8.61
C ARG A 282 -14.45 5.18 -7.19
N GLN A 283 -15.52 4.58 -6.69
CA GLN A 283 -15.45 3.84 -5.43
C GLN A 283 -14.71 2.51 -5.61
N ASN A 284 -14.90 1.84 -6.75
CA ASN A 284 -14.24 0.58 -7.10
C ASN A 284 -13.65 0.68 -8.50
N CYS A 285 -12.46 0.12 -8.71
CA CYS A 285 -11.78 0.10 -9.99
C CYS A 285 -11.09 -1.24 -10.22
N THR A 286 -11.00 -1.65 -11.48
CA THR A 286 -10.24 -2.84 -11.89
C THR A 286 -9.22 -2.44 -12.94
N LEU A 287 -7.97 -2.86 -12.74
CA LEU A 287 -6.85 -2.67 -13.65
C LEU A 287 -6.30 -4.04 -14.06
N ASN A 288 -6.23 -4.31 -15.37
CA ASN A 288 -5.72 -5.56 -15.93
C ASN A 288 -5.11 -5.34 -17.32
N ASN A 289 -4.58 -6.41 -17.93
CA ASN A 289 -4.13 -6.44 -19.33
C ASN A 289 -3.12 -5.33 -19.72
N MET A 290 -2.25 -4.94 -18.79
CA MET A 290 -1.29 -3.84 -18.98
C MET A 290 -0.36 -4.05 -20.19
N VAL A 291 0.07 -5.30 -20.44
CA VAL A 291 0.89 -5.65 -21.61
C VAL A 291 0.15 -5.37 -22.91
N ASN A 292 -1.15 -5.69 -23.00
CA ASN A 292 -1.95 -5.39 -24.18
C ASN A 292 -2.17 -3.89 -24.35
N LYS A 293 -2.20 -3.14 -23.25
CA LYS A 293 -2.47 -1.70 -23.27
C LYS A 293 -1.25 -0.86 -23.69
N PHE A 294 -0.06 -1.22 -23.21
CA PHE A 294 1.16 -0.43 -23.40
C PHE A 294 2.26 -1.13 -24.18
N GLY A 295 2.06 -2.39 -24.56
CA GLY A 295 3.14 -3.26 -25.01
C GLY A 295 3.98 -3.78 -23.84
N ASP A 296 5.00 -4.57 -24.16
CA ASP A 296 5.95 -5.07 -23.17
C ASP A 296 7.14 -4.09 -23.04
N PRO A 297 7.28 -3.35 -21.92
CA PRO A 297 8.38 -2.41 -21.73
C PRO A 297 9.74 -3.09 -21.52
N CYS A 298 9.78 -4.39 -21.24
CA CYS A 298 10.99 -5.15 -21.00
C CYS A 298 10.76 -6.64 -21.27
N LEU A 299 11.05 -7.04 -22.52
CA LEU A 299 10.87 -8.39 -23.02
C LEU A 299 11.61 -9.43 -22.16
N GLY A 300 10.95 -10.55 -21.89
CA GLY A 300 11.49 -11.66 -21.11
C GLY A 300 11.58 -11.40 -19.61
N ILE A 301 11.13 -10.24 -19.12
CA ILE A 301 11.15 -9.89 -17.69
C ILE A 301 9.72 -9.88 -17.15
N TRP A 302 9.51 -10.58 -16.04
CA TRP A 302 8.22 -10.61 -15.37
C TRP A 302 7.95 -9.30 -14.64
N LYS A 303 6.91 -8.60 -15.06
CA LYS A 303 6.57 -7.25 -14.58
C LYS A 303 5.57 -7.29 -13.42
N TYR A 304 5.38 -6.14 -12.81
CA TYR A 304 4.31 -5.90 -11.86
C TYR A 304 3.62 -4.57 -12.15
N LEU A 305 2.37 -4.46 -11.72
CA LEU A 305 1.65 -3.20 -11.63
C LEU A 305 1.66 -2.78 -10.15
N ASP A 306 2.30 -1.65 -9.84
CA ASP A 306 2.37 -1.04 -8.51
C ASP A 306 1.62 0.28 -8.53
N VAL A 307 0.56 0.37 -7.73
CA VAL A 307 -0.33 1.54 -7.68
C VAL A 307 -0.38 2.05 -6.25
N THR A 308 -0.11 3.34 -6.07
CA THR A 308 -0.45 4.04 -4.84
C THR A 308 -1.65 4.94 -5.05
N TYR A 309 -2.57 4.92 -4.09
CA TYR A 309 -3.82 5.67 -4.15
C TYR A 309 -4.26 6.07 -2.76
N GLU A 310 -5.09 7.09 -2.68
CA GLU A 310 -5.81 7.45 -1.47
C GLU A 310 -7.31 7.32 -1.71
N CYS A 311 -8.07 7.27 -0.62
CA CYS A 311 -9.51 7.48 -0.75
C CYS A 311 -9.88 8.77 -0.05
N LYS A 312 -10.49 9.66 -0.81
CA LYS A 312 -10.90 10.96 -0.31
C LYS A 312 -12.40 10.97 -0.09
N HIS A 313 -12.79 11.59 1.02
CA HIS A 313 -14.12 12.15 1.18
C HIS A 313 -14.14 13.42 0.33
N ASP A 314 -14.27 13.28 -0.99
CA ASP A 314 -14.43 14.48 -1.80
C ASP A 314 -15.84 14.99 -1.58
N GLY A 315 -15.97 16.25 -1.17
CA GLY A 315 -17.24 16.97 -1.25
C GLY A 315 -17.83 16.84 -2.67
N GLU A 316 -19.14 17.07 -2.80
CA GLU A 316 -19.94 16.73 -4.00
C GLU A 316 -19.18 16.90 -5.32
N VAL A 317 -18.70 15.78 -5.86
CA VAL A 317 -18.32 15.68 -7.26
C VAL A 317 -19.63 15.77 -8.02
N ASN A 318 -19.79 16.87 -8.74
CA ASN A 318 -20.93 17.11 -9.58
C ASN A 318 -20.67 16.45 -10.93
N ASN A 319 -21.70 15.80 -11.46
CA ASN A 319 -21.68 15.22 -12.79
C ASN A 319 -22.67 15.98 -13.68
N VAL A 320 -22.25 16.23 -14.91
CA VAL A 320 -23.12 16.80 -15.93
C VAL A 320 -22.89 16.10 -17.26
N VAL A 321 -23.99 15.60 -17.82
CA VAL A 321 -24.01 14.98 -19.13
C VAL A 321 -24.81 15.84 -20.09
N VAL A 322 -24.24 16.13 -21.25
CA VAL A 322 -24.90 16.86 -22.34
C VAL A 322 -24.77 16.09 -23.64
N CYS A 323 -25.84 16.05 -24.43
CA CYS A 323 -25.87 15.30 -25.67
C CYS A 323 -25.08 16.04 -26.76
N GLU A 324 -24.64 15.30 -27.79
CA GLU A 324 -24.03 15.93 -28.97
C GLU A 324 -24.96 17.01 -29.54
N TYR A 325 -24.36 18.17 -29.85
CA TYR A 325 -25.00 19.43 -30.26
C TYR A 325 -25.65 20.29 -29.16
N ASP A 326 -25.69 19.81 -27.91
CA ASP A 326 -26.08 20.62 -26.77
C ASP A 326 -24.89 21.40 -26.17
N LYS A 327 -25.19 22.35 -25.28
CA LYS A 327 -24.18 23.16 -24.57
C LYS A 327 -24.02 22.71 -23.13
N LEU A 328 -22.80 22.36 -22.75
CA LEU A 328 -22.38 22.27 -21.36
C LEU A 328 -22.46 23.65 -20.72
N THR A 329 -23.02 23.72 -19.51
CA THR A 329 -22.94 24.89 -18.63
C THR A 329 -22.59 24.42 -17.22
N ILE A 330 -21.45 24.86 -16.71
CA ILE A 330 -21.02 24.63 -15.32
C ILE A 330 -21.00 25.98 -14.62
N ASP A 331 -21.60 26.07 -13.44
CA ASP A 331 -21.64 27.29 -12.62
C ASP A 331 -21.39 26.94 -11.15
N CYS A 332 -20.27 27.40 -10.62
CA CYS A 332 -19.86 27.21 -9.24
C CYS A 332 -20.17 28.42 -8.35
N GLY A 333 -20.92 29.41 -8.84
CA GLY A 333 -21.24 30.64 -8.11
C GLY A 333 -19.98 31.41 -7.71
N SER A 334 -19.71 31.50 -6.40
CA SER A 334 -18.52 32.17 -5.86
C SER A 334 -17.28 31.26 -5.75
N LYS A 335 -17.39 29.98 -6.11
CA LYS A 335 -16.30 29.00 -6.10
C LYS A 335 -15.74 28.81 -7.51
N TYR A 336 -14.65 28.06 -7.61
CA TYR A 336 -13.94 27.78 -8.85
C TYR A 336 -14.14 26.34 -9.29
N ILE A 337 -14.32 26.17 -10.60
CA ILE A 337 -14.46 24.90 -11.28
C ILE A 337 -13.13 24.17 -11.25
N TRP A 338 -13.16 22.95 -10.77
CA TRP A 338 -12.06 22.01 -10.80
C TRP A 338 -12.51 20.77 -11.58
N ILE A 339 -12.08 20.65 -12.84
CA ILE A 339 -12.45 19.52 -13.70
C ILE A 339 -11.75 18.26 -13.19
N THR A 340 -12.52 17.21 -12.95
CA THR A 340 -12.03 15.95 -12.39
C THR A 340 -11.99 14.83 -13.43
N ALA A 341 -12.95 14.81 -14.34
CA ALA A 341 -12.95 13.94 -15.52
C ALA A 341 -13.78 14.58 -16.63
N ALA A 342 -13.46 14.28 -17.88
CA ALA A 342 -14.38 14.55 -18.98
C ALA A 342 -14.16 13.56 -20.11
N PHE A 343 -15.24 13.10 -20.72
CA PHE A 343 -15.19 12.33 -21.95
C PHE A 343 -16.25 12.78 -22.94
N TYR A 344 -15.89 12.86 -24.22
CA TYR A 344 -16.81 13.05 -25.32
C TYR A 344 -16.83 11.79 -26.18
N GLY A 345 -18.00 11.15 -26.31
CA GLY A 345 -18.10 9.85 -26.98
C GLY A 345 -19.40 9.12 -26.65
N ARG A 346 -19.36 7.79 -26.60
CA ARG A 346 -20.49 6.96 -26.15
C ARG A 346 -19.99 5.70 -25.44
N LYS A 347 -20.49 5.46 -24.24
CA LYS A 347 -20.18 4.26 -23.44
C LYS A 347 -21.39 3.34 -23.21
N ASP A 348 -22.61 3.85 -23.41
CA ASP A 348 -23.83 3.08 -23.20
C ASP A 348 -24.97 3.43 -24.18
N HIS A 349 -26.00 2.57 -24.19
CA HIS A 349 -27.16 2.66 -25.10
C HIS A 349 -28.23 3.65 -24.61
N THR A 350 -28.21 4.06 -23.34
CA THR A 350 -29.31 4.74 -22.66
C THR A 350 -29.09 6.25 -22.54
N THR A 351 -27.85 6.67 -22.33
CA THR A 351 -27.47 8.07 -22.19
C THR A 351 -27.63 8.80 -23.51
N CYS A 352 -28.36 9.92 -23.50
CA CYS A 352 -28.71 10.67 -24.70
C CYS A 352 -29.38 9.79 -25.78
N TYR A 353 -30.25 8.87 -25.35
CA TYR A 353 -30.99 7.99 -26.25
C TYR A 353 -31.93 8.78 -27.16
N ASN A 354 -31.89 8.49 -28.46
CA ASN A 354 -32.80 9.06 -29.44
C ASN A 354 -33.44 7.94 -30.28
N LYS A 355 -34.77 7.82 -30.19
CA LYS A 355 -35.58 6.81 -30.91
C LYS A 355 -35.43 6.85 -32.43
N ARG A 356 -34.96 7.98 -33.00
CA ARG A 356 -34.81 8.18 -34.44
C ARG A 356 -33.53 7.57 -35.02
N PHE A 357 -32.57 7.16 -34.19
CA PHE A 357 -31.27 6.66 -34.65
C PHE A 357 -30.99 5.27 -34.08
N GLN A 358 -30.57 4.33 -34.93
CA GLN A 358 -30.05 3.05 -34.47
C GLN A 358 -28.73 3.32 -33.73
N ILE A 359 -28.70 3.05 -32.41
CA ILE A 359 -27.52 3.27 -31.58
C ILE A 359 -26.67 2.00 -31.61
N HIS A 360 -25.57 2.04 -32.34
CA HIS A 360 -24.49 1.09 -32.17
C HIS A 360 -23.61 1.56 -31.00
N VAL A 361 -23.50 0.76 -29.93
CA VAL A 361 -22.55 1.07 -28.86
C VAL A 361 -21.18 0.61 -29.27
N ASN A 362 -20.48 1.55 -29.90
CA ASN A 362 -19.05 1.55 -30.02
C ASN A 362 -18.57 2.29 -28.78
N HIS A 363 -17.94 1.61 -27.82
CA HIS A 363 -17.37 2.23 -26.62
C HIS A 363 -16.26 3.22 -27.03
N CYS A 364 -16.66 4.39 -27.52
CA CYS A 364 -15.81 5.35 -28.20
C CYS A 364 -15.63 6.59 -27.35
N GLU A 365 -14.45 7.18 -27.45
CA GLU A 365 -14.05 8.34 -26.67
C GLU A 365 -13.02 9.16 -27.44
N ALA A 366 -13.20 10.49 -27.45
CA ALA A 366 -12.22 11.40 -28.01
C ALA A 366 -10.99 11.51 -27.11
N ALA A 367 -9.81 11.33 -27.70
CA ALA A 367 -8.55 11.17 -26.98
C ALA A 367 -8.13 12.38 -26.12
N LYS A 368 -8.67 13.57 -26.38
CA LYS A 368 -8.32 14.82 -25.67
C LYS A 368 -9.52 15.45 -24.96
N SER A 369 -10.51 14.65 -24.60
CA SER A 369 -11.75 15.15 -23.99
C SER A 369 -11.48 15.91 -22.69
N TYR A 370 -10.71 15.28 -21.78
CA TYR A 370 -10.34 15.88 -20.50
C TYR A 370 -9.57 17.18 -20.69
N GLU A 371 -8.49 17.18 -21.47
CA GLU A 371 -7.65 18.36 -21.68
C GLU A 371 -8.46 19.50 -22.29
N THR A 372 -9.35 19.20 -23.23
CA THR A 372 -10.18 20.21 -23.88
C THR A 372 -11.12 20.88 -22.90
N VAL A 373 -11.78 20.13 -22.02
CA VAL A 373 -12.65 20.70 -20.97
C VAL A 373 -11.82 21.40 -19.90
N TYR A 374 -10.71 20.79 -19.46
CA TYR A 374 -9.81 21.34 -18.48
C TYR A 374 -9.28 22.72 -18.91
N PHE A 375 -8.66 22.82 -20.08
CA PHE A 375 -8.10 24.10 -20.55
C PHE A 375 -9.17 25.18 -20.77
N ARG A 376 -10.42 24.79 -21.02
CA ARG A 376 -11.52 25.74 -21.27
C ARG A 376 -12.29 26.14 -20.02
N CYS A 377 -12.33 25.31 -18.98
CA CYS A 377 -13.21 25.51 -17.82
C CYS A 377 -12.48 25.61 -16.48
N GLN A 378 -11.25 25.10 -16.38
CA GLN A 378 -10.51 25.05 -15.12
C GLN A 378 -10.32 26.45 -14.53
N ASN A 379 -10.46 26.56 -13.21
CA ASN A 379 -10.26 27.80 -12.44
C ASN A 379 -11.18 28.96 -12.87
N GLN A 380 -12.27 28.68 -13.57
CA GLN A 380 -13.34 29.66 -13.81
C GLN A 380 -14.44 29.46 -12.78
N ASN A 381 -15.25 30.48 -12.51
CA ASN A 381 -16.46 30.34 -11.71
C ASN A 381 -17.63 29.78 -12.53
N LYS A 382 -17.62 30.05 -13.85
CA LYS A 382 -18.63 29.59 -14.80
C LYS A 382 -17.98 29.26 -16.14
N CYS A 383 -18.35 28.12 -16.72
CA CYS A 383 -17.85 27.68 -18.03
C CYS A 383 -19.00 27.22 -18.93
N THR A 384 -18.92 27.54 -20.22
CA THR A 384 -19.85 27.06 -21.24
C THR A 384 -19.10 26.50 -22.44
N LEU A 385 -19.50 25.33 -22.93
CA LEU A 385 -18.80 24.61 -23.99
C LEU A 385 -19.78 23.80 -24.87
N ASP A 386 -19.64 23.86 -26.19
CA ASP A 386 -20.45 23.05 -27.11
C ASP A 386 -19.95 21.60 -27.13
N ALA A 387 -20.85 20.64 -26.91
CA ALA A 387 -20.56 19.21 -27.04
C ALA A 387 -20.61 18.80 -28.52
N SER A 388 -19.51 19.04 -29.25
CA SER A 388 -19.50 18.85 -30.71
C SER A 388 -18.15 18.34 -31.25
N ASN A 389 -18.21 17.78 -32.46
CA ASN A 389 -17.03 17.31 -33.18
C ASN A 389 -16.05 18.44 -33.54
N ASN A 390 -16.52 19.69 -33.62
CA ASN A 390 -15.65 20.85 -33.84
C ASN A 390 -14.75 21.12 -32.63
N ILE A 391 -15.19 20.74 -31.42
CA ILE A 391 -14.44 20.93 -30.20
C ILE A 391 -13.55 19.72 -29.91
N PHE A 392 -14.11 18.52 -30.02
CA PHE A 392 -13.48 17.29 -29.53
C PHE A 392 -12.97 16.36 -30.63
N GLY A 393 -13.27 16.64 -31.90
CA GLY A 393 -13.17 15.67 -32.99
C GLY A 393 -14.31 14.65 -32.98
N ASP A 394 -14.38 13.79 -34.01
CA ASP A 394 -15.38 12.72 -34.08
C ASP A 394 -14.74 11.34 -33.78
N PRO A 395 -14.84 10.83 -32.54
CA PRO A 395 -14.25 9.56 -32.16
C PRO A 395 -14.99 8.33 -32.70
N CYS A 396 -16.22 8.49 -33.20
CA CYS A 396 -17.04 7.39 -33.69
C CYS A 396 -18.09 7.93 -34.67
N ILE A 397 -17.67 8.00 -35.93
CA ILE A 397 -18.50 8.44 -37.04
C ILE A 397 -19.82 7.65 -37.07
N SER A 398 -20.92 8.35 -37.35
CA SER A 398 -22.28 7.80 -37.38
C SER A 398 -22.83 7.30 -36.04
N THR A 399 -22.12 7.53 -34.93
CA THR A 399 -22.62 7.29 -33.57
C THR A 399 -22.88 8.63 -32.90
N SER A 400 -24.11 8.84 -32.43
CA SER A 400 -24.43 10.02 -31.61
C SER A 400 -23.63 9.97 -30.31
N LYS A 401 -23.02 11.06 -29.89
CA LYS A 401 -22.16 11.12 -28.70
C LYS A 401 -22.82 11.91 -27.58
N TYR A 402 -22.15 11.94 -26.44
CA TYR A 402 -22.44 12.83 -25.33
C TYR A 402 -21.12 13.23 -24.67
N LEU A 403 -21.11 14.45 -24.12
CA LEU A 403 -20.06 14.94 -23.25
C LEU A 403 -20.50 14.69 -21.82
N ASP A 404 -19.68 13.96 -21.08
CA ASP A 404 -19.87 13.64 -19.67
C ASP A 404 -18.71 14.27 -18.90
N VAL A 405 -19.01 15.18 -17.96
CA VAL A 405 -18.01 15.94 -17.21
C VAL A 405 -18.28 15.79 -15.72
N ASP A 406 -17.26 15.31 -15.02
CA ASP A 406 -17.18 15.39 -13.56
C ASP A 406 -16.38 16.63 -13.17
N TYR A 407 -16.88 17.38 -12.20
CA TYR A 407 -16.21 18.56 -11.67
C TYR A 407 -16.52 18.79 -10.19
N MET A 408 -15.69 19.60 -9.56
CA MET A 408 -15.90 20.11 -8.20
C MET A 408 -15.92 21.62 -8.19
N CYS A 409 -16.65 22.20 -7.24
CA CYS A 409 -16.59 23.62 -6.94
C CYS A 409 -15.75 23.85 -5.68
N LYS A 410 -14.54 24.40 -5.84
CA LYS A 410 -13.57 24.64 -4.76
C LYS A 410 -13.42 26.14 -4.48
N SER A 411 -13.35 26.52 -3.20
CA SER A 411 -12.92 27.87 -2.82
C SER A 411 -11.39 27.97 -2.97
N TYR A 412 -10.83 29.13 -3.36
CA TYR A 412 -9.39 29.35 -3.21
C TYR A 412 -9.03 29.26 -1.72
N ILE A 413 -8.22 28.27 -1.35
CA ILE A 413 -7.45 28.35 -0.12
C ILE A 413 -6.22 29.17 -0.49
N TYR A 414 -6.16 30.42 -0.03
CA TYR A 414 -4.89 31.12 0.05
C TYR A 414 -4.03 30.39 1.07
N ASP A 415 -3.23 29.43 0.63
CA ASP A 415 -2.02 29.11 1.37
C ASP A 415 -1.10 30.33 1.20
N GLY A 416 -0.92 31.06 2.31
CA GLY A 416 -0.06 32.22 2.35
C GLY A 416 1.36 31.83 1.95
N ASN A 417 1.95 32.68 1.11
CA ASN A 417 3.32 32.67 0.61
C ASN A 417 3.53 31.90 -0.71
N LEU A 418 3.38 32.63 -1.82
CA LEU A 418 4.45 32.81 -2.81
C LEU A 418 3.98 33.86 -3.84
N GLN A 419 4.49 35.09 -3.68
CA GLN A 419 4.53 36.05 -4.77
C GLN A 419 5.52 35.51 -5.80
N TYR A 420 5.06 35.21 -7.00
CA TYR A 420 5.90 35.36 -8.18
C TYR A 420 5.32 36.47 -9.03
N GLY A 421 6.11 37.54 -9.13
CA GLY A 421 5.78 38.77 -9.83
C GLY A 421 5.43 38.48 -11.29
N ARG A 422 4.37 39.18 -11.72
CA ARG A 422 4.18 39.57 -13.10
C ARG A 422 5.18 40.68 -13.38
N ASP A 423 6.02 40.47 -14.39
CA ASP A 423 6.31 41.49 -15.39
C ASP A 423 5.95 40.89 -16.76
#